data_AF-A0A524K4X9-F1
#
_entry.id   AF-A0A524K4X9-F1
#
_cell.length_a   1.000
_cell.length_b   1.000
_cell.length_c   1.000
_cell.angle_alpha   90.00
_cell.angle_beta   90.00
_cell.angle_gamma   90.00
#
_symmetry.space_group_name_H-M   'P 1'
#
loop_
_entity.id
_entity.type
_entity.pdbx_description
1 polymer ?
#
loop_
_entity_poly.entity_id
_entity_poly.type
_entity_poly.pdbx_seq_one_letter_code
_entity_poly.pdbx_strand_id
1 'polypeptide(L)'
;MSKQTTDTMSFKSDELRSSNIKEILKNVKEALEERGYNSVNQLSGYLISNDPAYISSYHNARSIIQSVERYEIIEELVRAYLDETK
;
A
#
# COMPACT_ATOMS: atom_id res chain seq x y z
N MET A 1 25.18 32.45 0.27
CA MET A 1 24.85 31.78 1.55
C MET A 1 24.11 30.50 1.23
N SER A 2 24.67 29.37 1.67
CA SER A 2 24.22 28.02 1.33
C SER A 2 22.82 27.71 1.87
N LYS A 3 21.97 27.20 1.00
CA LYS A 3 20.64 26.66 1.33
C LYS A 3 20.84 25.27 1.94
N GLN A 4 21.12 25.25 3.24
CA GLN A 4 21.10 24.04 4.06
C GLN A 4 19.70 23.93 4.70
N THR A 5 19.24 22.70 4.94
CA THR A 5 18.01 22.28 5.65
C THR A 5 16.71 22.19 4.85
N THR A 6 16.49 21.05 4.16
CA THR A 6 15.15 20.39 4.13
C THR A 6 15.16 18.89 3.74
N ASP A 7 16.30 18.22 3.54
CA ASP A 7 16.24 16.82 3.07
C ASP A 7 15.72 15.84 4.14
N THR A 8 16.20 15.93 5.37
CA THR A 8 15.95 14.91 6.41
C THR A 8 14.48 14.76 6.84
N MET A 9 13.66 15.80 6.71
CA MET A 9 12.23 15.73 7.06
C MET A 9 11.40 15.04 5.97
N SER A 10 11.72 15.29 4.69
CA SER A 10 11.04 14.66 3.56
C SER A 10 11.31 13.15 3.54
N PHE A 11 12.57 12.73 3.74
CA PHE A 11 12.93 11.31 3.78
C PHE A 11 12.18 10.55 4.88
N LYS A 12 12.07 11.11 6.09
CA LYS A 12 11.32 10.47 7.20
C LYS A 12 9.83 10.34 6.91
N SER A 13 9.21 11.33 6.25
CA SER A 13 7.80 11.24 5.88
C SER A 13 7.54 10.16 4.84
N ASP A 14 8.46 9.98 3.89
CA ASP A 14 8.33 8.97 2.84
C ASP A 14 8.48 7.55 3.41
N GLU A 15 9.44 7.32 4.31
CA GLU A 15 9.60 6.04 5.01
C GLU A 15 8.38 5.67 5.87
N LEU A 16 7.80 6.64 6.57
CA LEU A 16 6.59 6.44 7.36
C LEU A 16 5.39 6.08 6.48
N ARG A 17 5.25 6.74 5.32
CA ARG A 17 4.21 6.42 4.34
C ARG A 17 4.37 5.04 3.74
N SER A 18 5.57 4.67 3.29
CA SER A 18 5.88 3.32 2.79
C SER A 18 5.55 2.25 3.83
N SER A 19 5.97 2.47 5.08
CA SER A 19 5.67 1.57 6.20
C SER A 19 4.16 1.39 6.43
N ASN A 20 3.40 2.49 6.36
CA ASN A 20 1.94 2.47 6.49
C ASN A 20 1.26 1.71 5.35
N ILE A 21 1.67 1.93 4.09
CA ILE A 21 1.12 1.20 2.92
C ILE A 21 1.38 -0.30 3.06
N LYS A 22 2.60 -0.68 3.48
CA LYS A 22 2.98 -2.07 3.70
C LYS A 22 2.12 -2.75 4.77
N GLU A 23 1.81 -2.05 5.86
CA GLU A 23 0.94 -2.55 6.92
C GLU A 23 -0.50 -2.74 6.42
N ILE A 24 -1.02 -1.76 5.69
CA ILE A 24 -2.35 -1.83 5.06
C ILE A 24 -2.46 -3.05 4.13
N LEU A 25 -1.49 -3.25 3.24
CA LEU A 25 -1.48 -4.38 2.31
C LEU A 25 -1.43 -5.73 3.04
N LYS A 26 -0.71 -5.83 4.17
CA LYS A 26 -0.68 -7.03 5.02
C LYS A 26 -2.04 -7.31 5.65
N ASN A 27 -2.68 -6.30 6.24
CA ASN A 27 -4.00 -6.45 6.86
C ASN A 27 -5.05 -6.86 5.82
N VAL A 28 -5.00 -6.29 4.61
CA VAL A 28 -5.89 -6.65 3.51
C VAL A 28 -5.63 -8.09 3.04
N LYS A 29 -4.36 -8.49 2.90
CA LYS A 29 -3.98 -9.87 2.55
C LYS A 29 -4.58 -10.87 3.52
N GLU A 30 -4.39 -10.65 4.83
CA GLU A 30 -4.91 -11.52 5.89
C GLU A 30 -6.44 -11.63 5.83
N ALA A 31 -7.13 -10.48 5.76
CA ALA A 31 -8.59 -10.45 5.66
C ALA A 31 -9.15 -11.15 4.39
N LEU A 32 -8.41 -11.11 3.29
CA LEU A 32 -8.77 -11.82 2.05
C LEU A 32 -8.54 -13.33 2.19
N GLU A 33 -7.39 -13.74 2.73
CA GLU A 33 -7.03 -15.15 2.90
C GLU A 33 -7.94 -15.87 3.91
N GLU A 34 -8.30 -15.22 5.03
CA GLU A 34 -9.27 -15.77 6.00
C GLU A 34 -10.65 -16.01 5.40
N ARG A 35 -11.02 -15.25 4.37
CA ARG A 35 -12.29 -15.40 3.65
C ARG A 35 -12.19 -16.38 2.48
N GLY A 36 -11.00 -16.96 2.25
CA GLY A 36 -10.75 -17.92 1.17
C GLY A 36 -10.50 -17.28 -0.19
N TYR A 37 -10.22 -15.98 -0.25
CA TYR A 37 -9.87 -15.29 -1.49
C TYR A 37 -8.38 -15.39 -1.78
N ASN A 38 -8.02 -15.43 -3.07
CA ASN A 38 -6.64 -15.25 -3.49
C ASN A 38 -6.26 -13.75 -3.37
N SER A 39 -5.42 -13.44 -2.38
CA SER A 39 -5.04 -12.06 -2.05
C SER A 39 -4.39 -11.32 -3.22
N VAL A 40 -3.52 -11.98 -3.98
CA VAL A 40 -2.83 -11.39 -5.15
C VAL A 40 -3.82 -11.04 -6.26
N ASN A 41 -4.74 -11.94 -6.60
CA ASN A 41 -5.74 -11.70 -7.65
C ASN A 41 -6.71 -10.57 -7.27
N GLN A 42 -7.15 -10.53 -6.01
CA GLN A 42 -8.06 -9.48 -5.54
C GLN A 42 -7.37 -8.11 -5.48
N LEU A 43 -6.16 -8.04 -4.94
CA LEU A 43 -5.38 -6.81 -4.90
C LEU A 43 -5.06 -6.31 -6.32
N SER A 44 -4.61 -7.17 -7.22
CA SER A 44 -4.35 -6.78 -8.61
C SER A 44 -5.62 -6.31 -9.33
N GLY A 45 -6.75 -6.99 -9.13
CA GLY A 45 -8.06 -6.56 -9.63
C GLY A 45 -8.46 -5.18 -9.13
N TYR A 46 -8.32 -4.92 -7.83
CA TYR A 46 -8.57 -3.60 -7.23
C TYR A 46 -7.64 -2.51 -7.82
N LEU A 47 -6.33 -2.78 -7.90
CA LEU A 47 -5.36 -1.81 -8.39
C LEU A 47 -5.60 -1.41 -9.85
N ILE A 48 -6.00 -2.36 -10.70
CA ILE A 48 -6.30 -2.09 -12.12
C ILE A 48 -7.64 -1.35 -12.26
N SER A 49 -8.68 -1.76 -11.54
CA SER A 49 -10.06 -1.30 -11.78
C SER A 49 -10.53 -0.14 -10.90
N ASN A 50 -9.89 0.08 -9.74
CA ASN A 50 -10.40 0.88 -8.61
C ASN A 50 -11.69 0.35 -7.97
N ASP A 51 -12.16 -0.85 -8.32
CA ASP A 51 -13.43 -1.35 -7.81
C ASP A 51 -13.26 -1.96 -6.41
N PRO A 52 -13.84 -1.36 -5.35
CA PRO A 52 -13.71 -1.87 -3.99
C PRO A 52 -14.40 -3.22 -3.77
N ALA A 53 -15.22 -3.71 -4.71
CA ALA A 53 -15.83 -5.04 -4.63
C ALA A 53 -14.79 -6.17 -4.63
N TYR A 54 -13.58 -5.95 -5.18
CA TYR A 54 -12.47 -6.88 -5.07
C TYR A 54 -11.97 -7.07 -3.62
N ILE A 55 -12.18 -6.08 -2.75
CA ILE A 55 -11.67 -6.13 -1.37
C ILE A 55 -12.80 -6.50 -0.42
N SER A 56 -12.56 -7.53 0.40
CA SER A 56 -13.48 -7.95 1.47
C SER A 56 -13.70 -6.82 2.48
N SER A 57 -14.92 -6.65 2.98
CA SER A 57 -15.19 -5.74 4.11
C SER A 57 -14.80 -6.34 5.46
N TYR A 58 -14.37 -7.61 5.49
CA TYR A 58 -13.90 -8.28 6.70
C TYR A 58 -12.68 -7.57 7.30
N HIS A 59 -12.61 -7.49 8.63
CA HIS A 59 -11.58 -6.74 9.38
C HIS A 59 -11.35 -5.31 8.89
N ASN A 60 -12.40 -4.64 8.40
CA ASN A 60 -12.32 -3.29 7.82
C ASN A 60 -11.36 -3.15 6.62
N ALA A 61 -10.93 -4.25 6.00
CA ALA A 61 -9.91 -4.23 4.95
C ALA A 61 -10.26 -3.31 3.78
N ARG A 62 -11.52 -3.32 3.33
CA ARG A 62 -12.02 -2.40 2.29
C ARG A 62 -11.88 -0.93 2.68
N SER A 63 -12.27 -0.56 3.89
CA SER A 63 -12.18 0.84 4.34
C SER A 63 -10.73 1.29 4.53
N ILE A 64 -9.89 0.40 5.06
CA ILE A 64 -8.47 0.68 5.30
C ILE A 64 -7.74 0.89 3.96
N ILE A 65 -7.93 0.03 2.95
CA ILE A 65 -7.25 0.23 1.66
C ILE A 65 -7.77 1.45 0.89
N GLN A 66 -9.03 1.86 1.11
CA GLN A 66 -9.60 3.08 0.53
C GLN A 66 -9.12 4.37 1.23
N SER A 67 -8.44 4.27 2.38
CA SER A 67 -7.88 5.42 3.09
C SER A 67 -6.56 5.94 2.50
N VAL A 68 -6.01 5.23 1.52
CA VAL A 68 -4.76 5.56 0.84
C VAL A 68 -5.06 5.78 -0.64
N GLU A 69 -4.41 6.75 -1.26
CA GLU A 69 -4.54 6.96 -2.68
C GLU A 69 -3.95 5.77 -3.44
N ARG A 70 -4.71 5.22 -4.38
CA ARG A 70 -4.31 4.02 -5.13
C ARG A 70 -2.97 4.17 -5.85
N TYR A 71 -2.66 5.38 -6.35
CA TYR A 71 -1.38 5.62 -7.02
C TYR A 71 -0.19 5.48 -6.05
N GLU A 72 -0.36 5.82 -4.76
CA GLU A 72 0.67 5.64 -3.74
C GLU A 72 0.96 4.15 -3.51
N ILE A 73 -0.09 3.31 -3.54
CA ILE A 73 0.08 1.86 -3.45
C ILE A 73 0.86 1.32 -4.65
N ILE A 74 0.53 1.77 -5.86
CA ILE A 74 1.21 1.36 -7.09
C ILE A 74 2.68 1.80 -7.06
N GLU A 75 2.95 3.05 -6.68
CA GLU A 75 4.31 3.58 -6.57
C GLU A 75 5.15 2.77 -5.58
N GLU A 76 4.59 2.45 -4.41
CA GLU A 76 5.27 1.65 -3.39
C GLU A 76 5.56 0.23 -3.88
N LEU A 77 4.63 -0.40 -4.61
CA LEU A 77 4.85 -1.72 -5.21
C LEU A 77 5.97 -1.68 -6.27
N VAL A 78 6.00 -0.65 -7.12
CA VAL A 78 7.07 -0.48 -8.12
C VAL A 78 8.41 -0.26 -7.43
N ARG A 79 8.46 0.61 -6.41
CA ARG A 79 9.65 0.87 -5.60
C ARG A 79 10.18 -0.41 -4.97
N ALA A 80 9.31 -1.17 -4.28
CA ALA A 80 9.68 -2.43 -3.64
C ALA A 80 10.11 -3.52 -4.64
N TYR A 81 9.61 -3.49 -5.88
CA TYR A 81 10.02 -4.45 -6.91
C TYR A 81 11.38 -4.10 -7.55
N LEU A 82 11.67 -2.81 -7.69
CA LEU A 82 12.93 -2.29 -8.25
C LEU A 82 14.05 -2.15 -7.21
N ASP A 83 13.73 -2.23 -5.92
CA ASP A 83 14.72 -2.19 -4.85
C ASP A 83 15.62 -3.43 -4.93
N GLU A 84 16.89 -3.21 -5.32
CA GLU A 84 17.90 -4.26 -5.47
C GLU A 84 18.43 -4.78 -4.11
N THR A 85 18.09 -4.10 -3.02
CA THR A 85 18.48 -4.48 -1.66
C THR A 85 17.45 -5.41 -1.02
N LYS A 86 17.69 -6.71 -1.14
CA LYS A 86 16.96 -7.77 -0.42
C LYS A 86 17.87 -8.50 0.57
#